data_AF-A0A7S3FKK6-F1
#
_entry.id   AF-A0A7S3FKK6-F1
#
_cell.length_a   1.000
_cell.length_b   1.000
_cell.length_c   1.000
_cell.angle_alpha   90.00
_cell.angle_beta   90.00
_cell.angle_gamma   90.00
#
_symmetry.space_group_name_H-M   'P 1'
#
loop_
_entity.id
_entity.type
_entity.pdbx_description
1 polymer ?
#
loop_
_entity_poly.entity_id
_entity_poly.type
_entity_poly.pdbx_seq_one_letter_code
_entity_poly.pdbx_strand_id
1 'polypeptide(L)'
;NVKTWEKPRVELEQYPTPPDIAAHMLMTADAEGDVEDALVADLGCGGCILGIAAALLGAGHVTGIDIDPAAVRIAAQNVEEAEVSADLIACDVLELAMRSSATSDDNGVMAQAAAAGAAAAEVFPSFISSAYP
;
A
#
# COMPACT_ATOMS: atom_id res chain seq x y z
N ASN A 1 -9.52 2.20 15.76
CA ASN A 1 -9.05 0.84 16.11
C ASN A 1 -9.06 0.04 14.82
N VAL A 2 -7.95 -0.56 14.40
CA VAL A 2 -7.83 -1.19 13.07
C VAL A 2 -8.53 -2.55 13.08
N LYS A 3 -9.45 -2.79 12.15
CA LYS A 3 -10.15 -4.08 11.99
C LYS A 3 -9.20 -5.15 11.47
N THR A 4 -9.49 -6.39 11.82
CA THR A 4 -8.71 -7.57 11.42
C THR A 4 -9.65 -8.70 10.96
N TRP A 5 -9.08 -9.83 10.52
CA TRP A 5 -9.84 -10.98 10.05
C TRP A 5 -10.61 -11.69 11.17
N GLU A 6 -11.85 -12.10 10.90
CA GLU A 6 -12.60 -13.00 11.79
C GLU A 6 -12.06 -14.44 11.74
N LYS A 7 -11.56 -14.86 10.58
CA LYS A 7 -11.03 -16.19 10.31
C LYS A 7 -9.71 -16.08 9.54
N PRO A 8 -8.59 -15.85 10.24
CA PRO A 8 -7.28 -15.72 9.59
C PRO A 8 -6.85 -17.03 8.93
N ARG A 9 -6.17 -16.91 7.79
CA ARG A 9 -5.58 -18.03 7.05
C ARG A 9 -4.14 -18.25 7.51
N VAL A 10 -3.91 -19.40 8.14
CA VAL A 10 -2.59 -19.74 8.71
C VAL A 10 -1.53 -19.87 7.61
N GLU A 11 -1.90 -20.36 6.43
CA GLU A 11 -0.96 -20.53 5.30
C GLU A 11 -0.41 -19.20 4.76
N LEU A 12 -1.09 -18.10 5.04
CA LEU A 12 -0.68 -16.75 4.65
C LEU A 12 -0.10 -15.95 5.82
N GLU A 13 0.09 -16.59 6.98
CA GLU A 13 0.60 -15.93 8.18
C GLU A 13 -0.20 -14.68 8.58
N GLN A 14 -1.55 -14.73 8.48
CA GLN A 14 -2.42 -13.60 8.78
C GLN A 14 -2.53 -13.33 10.30
N TYR A 15 -1.57 -12.60 10.84
CA TYR A 15 -1.62 -12.00 12.17
C TYR A 15 -1.47 -10.48 12.07
N PRO A 16 -2.25 -9.68 12.82
CA PRO A 16 -2.10 -8.24 12.80
C PRO A 16 -0.81 -7.82 13.54
N THR A 17 -0.09 -6.84 13.00
CA THR A 17 0.98 -6.18 13.77
C THR A 17 0.35 -5.50 14.99
N PRO A 18 0.82 -5.79 16.22
CA PRO A 18 0.32 -5.13 17.42
C PRO A 18 0.51 -3.60 17.35
N PRO A 19 -0.45 -2.78 17.84
CA PRO A 19 -0.37 -1.32 17.70
C PRO A 19 0.87 -0.68 18.33
N ASP A 20 1.37 -1.23 19.43
CA ASP A 20 2.60 -0.77 20.09
C ASP A 20 3.85 -1.03 19.23
N ILE A 21 3.92 -2.19 18.58
CA ILE A 21 4.99 -2.52 17.64
C ILE A 21 4.92 -1.66 16.39
N ALA A 22 3.72 -1.46 15.83
CA ALA A 22 3.52 -0.58 14.67
C ALA A 22 3.94 0.87 14.97
N ALA A 23 3.50 1.42 16.10
CA ALA A 23 3.89 2.76 16.52
C ALA A 23 5.41 2.88 16.73
N HIS A 24 6.03 1.89 17.38
CA HIS A 24 7.48 1.92 17.59
C HIS A 24 8.25 1.89 16.27
N MET A 25 7.88 1.00 15.35
CA MET A 25 8.52 0.87 14.04
C MET A 25 8.44 2.18 13.24
N LEU A 26 7.25 2.77 13.14
CA LEU A 26 7.05 3.98 12.34
C LEU A 26 7.66 5.22 13.00
N MET A 27 7.58 5.35 14.32
CA MET A 27 8.25 6.46 15.03
C MET A 27 9.77 6.39 14.88
N THR A 28 10.35 5.19 14.87
CA THR A 28 11.79 5.04 14.60
C THR A 28 12.13 5.42 13.16
N ALA A 29 11.36 4.97 12.17
CA ALA A 29 11.58 5.35 10.77
C ALA A 29 11.43 6.86 10.55
N ASP A 30 10.40 7.47 11.14
CA ASP A 30 10.15 8.92 11.06
C ASP A 30 11.28 9.73 11.70
N ALA A 31 11.79 9.29 12.86
CA ALA A 31 12.92 9.94 13.52
C ALA A 31 14.22 9.91 12.69
N GLU A 32 14.37 8.94 11.79
CA GLU A 32 15.48 8.85 10.84
C GLU A 32 15.19 9.60 9.51
N GLY A 33 14.00 10.18 9.36
CA GLY A 33 13.59 10.94 8.17
C GLY A 33 13.08 10.08 7.01
N ASP A 34 12.67 8.83 7.28
CA ASP A 34 12.25 7.86 6.27
C ASP A 34 10.71 7.82 6.04
N VAL A 35 9.95 8.73 6.66
CA VAL A 35 8.46 8.70 6.60
C VAL A 35 7.86 10.00 6.05
N GLU A 36 8.07 11.15 6.69
CA GLU A 36 7.50 12.43 6.22
C GLU A 36 7.86 12.71 4.75
N ASP A 37 6.86 13.07 3.94
CA ASP A 37 6.96 13.28 2.48
C ASP A 37 7.44 12.08 1.64
N ALA A 38 7.66 10.91 2.25
CA ALA A 38 8.15 9.72 1.56
C ALA A 38 7.05 8.98 0.77
N LEU A 39 7.48 8.20 -0.22
CA LEU A 39 6.65 7.18 -0.88
C LEU A 39 6.82 5.86 -0.13
N VAL A 40 5.77 5.43 0.57
CA VAL A 40 5.81 4.25 1.45
C VAL A 40 5.05 3.09 0.80
N ALA A 41 5.69 1.92 0.74
CA ALA A 41 5.05 0.67 0.35
C ALA A 41 4.89 -0.26 1.56
N ASP A 42 3.66 -0.68 1.86
CA ASP A 42 3.32 -1.64 2.92
C ASP A 42 3.08 -3.02 2.27
N LEU A 43 4.07 -3.92 2.38
CA LEU A 43 4.08 -5.22 1.71
C LEU A 43 3.52 -6.31 2.63
N GLY A 44 2.46 -6.98 2.19
CA GLY A 44 1.65 -7.82 3.08
C GLY A 44 0.84 -6.96 4.04
N CYS A 45 0.18 -5.91 3.51
CA CYS A 45 -0.39 -4.84 4.32
C CYS A 45 -1.45 -5.34 5.30
N GLY A 46 -2.13 -6.45 5.02
CA GLY A 46 -3.14 -7.01 5.90
C GLY A 46 -4.28 -6.02 6.13
N GLY A 47 -4.47 -5.61 7.39
CA GLY A 47 -5.40 -4.53 7.76
C GLY A 47 -4.86 -3.10 7.56
N CYS A 48 -3.66 -2.94 7.00
CA CYS A 48 -2.94 -1.70 6.70
C CYS A 48 -2.57 -0.85 7.93
N ILE A 49 -2.23 -1.49 9.06
CA ILE A 49 -1.88 -0.73 10.27
C ILE A 49 -0.58 0.10 10.09
N LEU A 50 0.40 -0.43 9.36
CA LEU A 50 1.67 0.27 9.09
C LEU A 50 1.46 1.39 8.07
N GLY A 51 0.77 1.10 6.96
CA GLY A 51 0.42 2.12 5.97
C GLY A 51 -0.41 3.28 6.54
N ILE A 52 -1.41 2.99 7.38
CA ILE A 52 -2.19 4.03 8.06
C ILE A 52 -1.29 4.86 9.00
N ALA A 53 -0.42 4.21 9.78
CA ALA A 53 0.50 4.92 10.66
C ALA A 53 1.47 5.82 9.88
N ALA A 54 2.00 5.36 8.74
CA ALA A 54 2.84 6.16 7.85
C ALA A 54 2.08 7.38 7.31
N ALA A 55 0.84 7.19 6.85
CA ALA A 55 0.00 8.29 6.36
C ALA A 55 -0.28 9.33 7.46
N LEU A 56 -0.55 8.88 8.69
CA LEU A 56 -0.76 9.77 9.84
C LEU A 56 0.51 10.57 10.24
N LEU A 57 1.70 10.02 9.96
CA LEU A 57 2.98 10.68 10.18
C LEU A 57 3.40 11.60 9.02
N GLY A 58 2.56 11.75 7.99
CA GLY A 58 2.81 12.68 6.90
C GLY A 58 3.56 12.08 5.72
N ALA A 59 3.50 10.75 5.53
CA ALA A 59 3.96 10.15 4.28
C ALA A 59 3.27 10.80 3.06
N GLY A 60 4.06 11.15 2.05
CA GLY A 60 3.55 11.82 0.84
C GLY A 60 2.64 10.92 0.02
N HIS A 61 2.87 9.61 0.04
CA HIS A 61 1.98 8.61 -0.55
C HIS A 61 2.18 7.25 0.11
N VAL A 62 1.10 6.48 0.25
CA VAL A 62 1.12 5.12 0.79
C VAL A 62 0.48 4.15 -0.20
N THR A 63 1.18 3.06 -0.52
CA THR A 63 0.63 1.94 -1.28
C THR A 63 0.65 0.67 -0.42
N GLY A 64 -0.52 0.12 -0.10
CA GLY A 64 -0.67 -1.17 0.57
C GLY A 64 -0.86 -2.31 -0.43
N ILE A 65 -0.10 -3.39 -0.27
CA ILE A 65 -0.11 -4.54 -1.19
C ILE A 65 -0.33 -5.80 -0.37
N ASP A 66 -1.30 -6.62 -0.77
CA ASP A 66 -1.54 -7.92 -0.15
C ASP A 66 -1.98 -8.95 -1.19
N ILE A 67 -1.55 -10.20 -1.03
CA ILE A 67 -1.94 -11.30 -1.91
C ILE A 67 -3.39 -11.73 -1.70
N ASP A 68 -3.96 -11.46 -0.51
CA ASP A 68 -5.35 -11.78 -0.19
C ASP A 68 -6.29 -10.61 -0.46
N PRO A 69 -7.18 -10.70 -1.47
CA PRO A 69 -8.18 -9.65 -1.73
C PRO A 69 -9.11 -9.40 -0.52
N ALA A 70 -9.28 -10.36 0.39
CA ALA A 70 -10.06 -10.15 1.60
C ALA A 70 -9.35 -9.23 2.59
N ALA A 71 -8.02 -9.32 2.71
CA ALA A 71 -7.22 -8.41 3.50
C ALA A 71 -7.31 -6.98 2.94
N VAL A 72 -7.16 -6.83 1.63
CA VAL A 72 -7.28 -5.53 0.93
C VAL A 72 -8.63 -4.85 1.19
N ARG A 73 -9.74 -5.61 1.25
CA ARG A 73 -11.06 -5.05 1.60
C ARG A 73 -11.14 -4.56 3.04
N ILE A 74 -10.50 -5.26 3.98
CA ILE A 74 -10.42 -4.83 5.39
C ILE A 74 -9.55 -3.58 5.51
N ALA A 75 -8.39 -3.56 4.82
CA ALA A 75 -7.54 -2.37 4.72
C ALA A 75 -8.29 -1.15 4.20
N ALA A 76 -9.10 -1.31 3.15
CA ALA A 76 -9.89 -0.20 2.59
C ALA A 76 -10.83 0.42 3.63
N GLN A 77 -11.53 -0.41 4.41
CA GLN A 77 -12.39 0.07 5.50
C GLN A 77 -11.60 0.78 6.60
N ASN A 78 -10.42 0.26 6.95
CA ASN A 78 -9.58 0.85 7.98
C ASN A 78 -8.99 2.20 7.54
N VAL A 79 -8.58 2.30 6.28
CA VAL A 79 -8.07 3.54 5.67
C VAL A 79 -9.17 4.60 5.64
N GLU A 80 -10.39 4.22 5.24
CA GLU A 80 -11.56 5.09 5.25
C GLU A 80 -11.90 5.56 6.69
N GLU A 81 -11.97 4.64 7.65
CA GLU A 81 -12.27 4.96 9.06
C GLU A 81 -11.17 5.81 9.74
N ALA A 82 -9.93 5.69 9.28
CA ALA A 82 -8.81 6.50 9.76
C ALA A 82 -8.72 7.88 9.09
N GLU A 83 -9.58 8.16 8.10
CA GLU A 83 -9.61 9.40 7.33
C GLU A 83 -8.27 9.73 6.66
N VAL A 84 -7.54 8.71 6.20
CA VAL A 84 -6.28 8.84 5.46
C VAL A 84 -6.40 8.35 4.02
N SER A 85 -5.41 8.67 3.18
CA SER A 85 -5.35 8.21 1.78
C SER A 85 -4.28 7.15 1.60
N ALA A 86 -4.63 6.03 0.99
CA ALA A 86 -3.69 4.99 0.58
C ALA A 86 -4.23 4.26 -0.66
N ASP A 87 -3.34 3.94 -1.60
CA ASP A 87 -3.67 3.07 -2.73
C ASP A 87 -3.53 1.61 -2.28
N LEU A 88 -4.53 0.77 -2.59
CA LEU A 88 -4.55 -0.61 -2.13
C LEU A 88 -4.63 -1.58 -3.32
N ILE A 89 -3.68 -2.51 -3.39
CA ILE A 89 -3.50 -3.41 -4.51
C ILE A 89 -3.55 -4.87 -4.03
N ALA A 90 -4.48 -5.65 -4.58
CA ALA A 90 -4.52 -7.09 -4.39
C ALA A 90 -3.61 -7.76 -5.42
N CYS A 91 -2.42 -8.21 -5.01
CA CYS A 91 -1.40 -8.75 -5.90
C CYS A 91 -0.42 -9.63 -5.12
N ASP A 92 0.16 -10.64 -5.79
CA ASP A 92 1.34 -11.30 -5.26
C ASP A 92 2.53 -10.33 -5.30
N VAL A 93 3.13 -10.07 -4.14
CA VAL A 93 4.31 -9.20 -4.03
C VAL A 93 5.48 -9.71 -4.90
N LEU A 94 5.56 -11.02 -5.16
CA LEU A 94 6.58 -11.61 -6.02
C LEU A 94 6.37 -11.31 -7.50
N GLU A 95 5.16 -10.94 -7.90
CA GLU A 95 4.81 -10.54 -9.26
C GLU A 95 4.85 -9.01 -9.45
N LEU A 96 5.24 -8.27 -8.40
CA LEU A 96 5.30 -6.81 -8.43
C LEU A 96 6.48 -6.31 -9.27
N ALA A 97 6.19 -5.74 -10.44
CA ALA A 97 7.18 -5.03 -11.24
C ALA A 97 7.32 -3.58 -10.76
N MET A 98 8.32 -3.30 -9.94
CA MET A 98 8.68 -1.92 -9.56
C MET A 98 9.49 -1.25 -10.67
N ARG A 99 8.95 -0.19 -11.27
CA ARG A 99 9.69 0.66 -12.20
C ARG A 99 10.18 1.90 -11.45
N SER A 100 11.49 2.05 -11.29
CA SER A 100 12.03 3.34 -10.85
C SER A 100 12.01 4.32 -12.02
N SER A 101 11.30 5.44 -11.88
CA SER A 101 11.52 6.60 -12.74
C SER A 101 12.70 7.39 -12.19
N ALA A 102 13.92 6.86 -12.32
CA ALA A 102 15.09 7.69 -12.18
C ALA A 102 15.22 8.52 -13.47
N THR A 103 14.71 9.75 -13.46
CA THR A 103 15.10 10.76 -14.46
C THR A 103 16.14 11.67 -13.84
N SER A 104 17.40 11.35 -14.11
CA SER A 104 18.51 12.30 -13.98
C SER A 104 19.52 11.97 -15.08
N ASP A 105 19.21 12.46 -16.28
CA ASP A 105 20.11 12.38 -17.42
C ASP A 105 20.91 13.69 -17.47
N ASP A 106 22.12 13.70 -16.91
CA ASP A 106 23.09 14.81 -17.06
C ASP A 106 23.60 15.00 -18.51
N ASN A 107 22.99 14.33 -19.50
CA ASN A 107 23.44 14.33 -20.90
C ASN A 107 22.32 14.49 -21.96
N GLY A 108 21.12 14.95 -21.60
CA GLY A 108 20.20 15.57 -22.58
C GLY A 108 19.78 14.73 -23.80
N VAL A 109 19.70 13.39 -23.71
CA VAL A 109 19.15 12.56 -24.80
C VAL A 109 17.93 11.80 -24.29
N MET A 110 16.74 12.27 -24.69
CA MET A 110 15.47 11.59 -24.45
C MET A 110 15.38 10.27 -25.24
N ALA A 111 15.35 9.14 -24.54
CA ALA A 111 14.94 7.86 -25.11
C ALA A 111 13.47 7.57 -24.77
N GLN A 112 12.66 7.37 -25.81
CA GLN A 112 11.21 7.28 -25.74
C GLN A 112 10.73 5.91 -25.27
N ALA A 113 9.67 5.93 -24.46
CA ALA A 113 9.01 4.77 -23.85
C ALA A 113 8.46 3.78 -24.89
N ALA A 114 8.75 2.49 -24.70
CA ALA A 114 8.05 1.39 -25.36
C ALA A 114 7.18 0.63 -24.33
N ALA A 115 5.87 0.84 -24.48
CA ALA A 115 4.69 0.07 -24.09
C ALA A 115 4.78 -1.03 -23.01
N ALA A 116 4.06 -0.79 -21.90
CA ALA A 116 3.20 -1.79 -21.23
C ALA A 116 1.94 -1.09 -20.69
N GLY A 117 1.27 -0.32 -21.55
CA GLY A 117 0.00 0.36 -21.24
C GLY A 117 -1.20 -0.57 -21.34
N ALA A 118 -1.18 -1.74 -20.68
CA ALA A 118 -2.34 -2.65 -20.72
C ALA A 118 -2.65 -3.36 -19.39
N ALA A 119 -1.67 -3.76 -18.58
CA ALA A 119 -1.98 -4.64 -17.43
C ALA A 119 -2.51 -3.90 -16.18
N ALA A 120 -2.05 -2.68 -15.88
CA ALA A 120 -2.52 -1.93 -14.71
C ALA A 120 -3.88 -1.26 -14.93
N ALA A 121 -4.27 -1.03 -16.18
CA ALA A 121 -5.58 -0.47 -16.54
C ALA A 121 -6.70 -1.53 -16.59
N GLU A 122 -6.37 -2.83 -16.52
CA GLU A 122 -7.36 -3.90 -16.53
C GLU A 122 -7.88 -4.30 -15.14
N VAL A 123 -7.25 -3.82 -14.05
CA VAL A 123 -7.68 -4.12 -12.67
C VAL A 123 -8.54 -2.99 -12.05
N PHE A 124 -8.57 -1.80 -12.67
CA PHE A 124 -9.42 -0.67 -12.28
C PHE A 124 -10.00 -0.02 -13.55
N PRO A 125 -11.26 -0.34 -13.96
CA PRO A 125 -12.38 0.57 -13.69
C PRO A 125 -13.80 -0.05 -13.78
N SER A 126 -14.24 -0.91 -12.86
CA SER A 126 -15.69 -1.17 -12.73
C SER A 126 -16.23 -1.63 -11.37
N PHE A 127 -15.39 -2.13 -10.45
CA PHE A 127 -15.92 -2.80 -9.26
C PHE A 127 -16.35 -1.89 -8.10
N ILE A 128 -16.04 -0.59 -8.15
CA ILE A 128 -16.38 0.35 -7.05
C ILE A 128 -17.65 1.17 -7.34
N SER A 129 -18.22 1.12 -8.56
CA SER A 129 -19.40 1.94 -8.90
C SER A 129 -20.75 1.20 -8.97
N SER A 130 -20.82 -0.13 -8.77
CA SER A 130 -22.11 -0.86 -8.89
C SER A 130 -22.52 -1.72 -7.69
N ALA A 131 -21.81 -1.64 -6.56
CA ALA A 131 -22.12 -2.44 -5.37
C ALA A 131 -22.81 -1.66 -4.23
N TYR A 132 -23.28 -0.44 -4.47
CA TYR A 132 -24.06 0.34 -3.51
C TYR A 132 -25.43 0.76 -4.09
N PRO A 133 -26.52 0.04 -3.79
CA PRO A 133 -27.84 0.63 -3.58
C PRO A 133 -27.98 1.23 -2.18
#